data_AF-A0A658NIL9-F1
#
_entry.id   AF-A0A658NIL9-F1
#
_cell.length_a   1.000
_cell.length_b   1.000
_cell.length_c   1.000
_cell.angle_alpha   90.00
_cell.angle_beta   90.00
_cell.angle_gamma   90.00
#
_symmetry.space_group_name_H-M   'P 1'
#
loop_
_entity.id
_entity.type
_entity.pdbx_description
1 polymer ?
#
loop_
_entity_poly.entity_id
_entity_poly.type
_entity_poly.pdbx_seq_one_letter_code
_entity_poly.pdbx_strand_id
1 'polypeptide(L)' 'MTTPTADRVTLVEVGPRDGFQGIAPFIPTATKIDFVRRLAAAGLDRIEAGSFVSPSAVP' A
#
# COMPACT_ATOMS: atom_id res chain seq x y z
N MET A 1 34.42 14.37 -10.70
CA MET A 1 33.17 13.73 -11.14
C MET A 1 32.14 13.92 -10.05
N THR A 2 31.21 14.84 -10.24
CA THR A 2 30.12 15.12 -9.29
C THR A 2 29.05 14.06 -9.50
N THR A 3 28.79 13.23 -8.49
CA THR A 3 27.70 12.25 -8.51
C THR A 3 26.37 13.01 -8.54
N PRO A 4 25.45 12.74 -9.49
CA PRO A 4 24.14 13.37 -9.46
C PRO A 4 23.40 12.93 -8.19
N THR A 5 23.13 13.88 -7.28
CA THR A 5 22.18 13.64 -6.19
C THR A 5 20.80 13.50 -6.83
N ALA A 6 20.19 12.32 -6.64
CA ALA A 6 18.81 12.12 -6.99
C ALA A 6 17.95 12.92 -5.99
N ASP A 7 17.73 14.21 -6.27
CA ASP A 7 17.00 15.14 -5.40
C ASP A 7 15.49 14.80 -5.26
N ARG A 8 15.06 13.64 -5.78
CA ARG A 8 13.67 13.18 -5.75
C ARG A 8 13.59 11.72 -5.32
N VAL A 9 12.80 11.47 -4.27
CA VAL A 9 12.45 10.14 -3.78
C VAL A 9 11.00 9.84 -4.17
N THR A 10 10.74 8.60 -4.57
CA THR A 10 9.37 8.09 -4.77
C THR A 10 8.96 7.30 -3.54
N LEU A 11 7.91 7.76 -2.85
CA LEU A 11 7.28 6.99 -1.79
C LEU A 11 6.28 6.00 -2.42
N VAL A 12 6.41 4.72 -2.09
CA VAL A 12 5.49 3.66 -2.54
C VAL A 12 4.86 3.04 -1.31
N GLU A 13 3.56 3.23 -1.17
CA GLU A 13 2.80 2.69 -0.04
C GLU A 13 2.28 1.30 -0.36
N VAL A 14 2.67 0.33 0.48
CA VAL A 14 2.37 -1.10 0.29
C VAL A 14 1.54 -1.70 1.43
N GLY A 15 1.26 -0.94 2.48
CA GLY A 15 0.47 -1.33 3.64
C GLY A 15 -0.89 -1.96 3.30
N PRO A 16 -1.70 -1.40 2.37
CA PRO A 16 -2.97 -2.02 2.00
C PRO A 16 -2.85 -3.40 1.34
N ARG A 17 -1.68 -3.72 0.78
CA ARG A 17 -1.34 -5.03 0.21
C ARG A 17 -0.53 -5.84 1.22
N ASP A 18 0.75 -5.55 1.36
CA ASP A 18 1.71 -6.37 2.10
C ASP A 18 1.44 -6.33 3.61
N GLY A 19 1.11 -5.15 4.14
CA GLY A 19 0.80 -4.97 5.55
C GLY A 19 -0.47 -5.73 5.98
N PHE A 20 -1.52 -5.71 5.14
CA PHE A 20 -2.79 -6.36 5.48
C PHE A 20 -2.76 -7.88 5.33
N GLN A 21 -1.91 -8.43 4.46
CA GLN A 21 -1.80 -9.88 4.24
C GLN A 21 -1.29 -10.63 5.48
N GLY A 22 -0.58 -9.97 6.39
CA GLY A 22 -0.09 -10.56 7.64
C GLY A 22 -1.06 -10.48 8.83
N ILE A 23 -2.21 -9.81 8.67
CA ILE A 23 -3.15 -9.55 9.77
C ILE A 23 -4.14 -10.71 9.87
N ALA A 24 -4.05 -11.49 10.96
CA ALA A 24 -4.88 -12.68 11.13
C ALA A 24 -6.40 -12.38 11.18
N PRO A 25 -6.89 -11.29 11.81
CA PRO A 25 -8.29 -10.92 11.71
C PRO A 25 -8.65 -10.33 10.33
N PHE A 26 -9.80 -10.74 9.78
CA PHE A 26 -10.34 -10.13 8.57
C PHE A 26 -10.58 -8.62 8.77
N ILE A 27 -9.94 -7.80 7.95
CA ILE A 27 -10.22 -6.36 7.90
C ILE A 27 -11.41 -6.13 6.95
N PRO A 28 -12.52 -5.52 7.42
CA PRO A 28 -13.66 -5.23 6.58
C PRO A 28 -13.30 -4.41 5.34
N THR A 29 -13.91 -4.73 4.20
CA THR A 29 -13.65 -4.05 2.92
C THR A 29 -13.87 -2.55 3.01
N ALA A 30 -14.90 -2.10 3.74
CA ALA A 30 -15.15 -0.68 3.95
C ALA A 30 -13.97 0.03 4.65
N THR A 31 -13.37 -0.62 5.65
CA THR A 31 -12.18 -0.12 6.35
C THR A 31 -10.97 -0.05 5.44
N LYS A 32 -10.74 -1.07 4.59
CA LYS A 32 -9.65 -1.06 3.60
C LYS A 32 -9.81 0.11 2.60
N ILE A 33 -11.04 0.34 2.13
CA ILE A 33 -11.36 1.44 1.21
C ILE A 33 -11.11 2.80 1.87
N ASP A 34 -11.60 3.00 3.11
CA ASP A 34 -11.36 4.24 3.84
C ASP A 34 -9.86 4.52 4.03
N PHE A 35 -9.10 3.49 4.40
CA PHE A 35 -7.66 3.59 4.56
C PHE A 35 -6.95 4.06 3.27
N VAL A 36 -7.24 3.42 2.13
CA VAL A 36 -6.67 3.81 0.84
C VAL A 36 -7.08 5.24 0.44
N ARG A 37 -8.32 5.64 0.69
CA ARG A 37 -8.78 7.02 0.43
C ARG A 37 -8.00 8.05 1.26
N ARG A 38 -7.73 7.74 2.53
CA ARG A 38 -6.95 8.61 3.41
C ARG A 38 -5.49 8.72 2.98
N LEU A 39 -4.90 7.63 2.51
CA LEU A 39 -3.55 7.65 1.91
C LEU A 39 -3.51 8.53 0.65
N ALA A 40 -4.48 8.39 -0.24
CA ALA A 40 -4.58 9.24 -1.43
C ALA A 40 -4.77 10.72 -1.05
N ALA A 41 -5.62 11.00 -0.06
CA ALA A 41 -5.83 12.37 0.45
C ALA A 41 -4.60 12.96 1.15
N ALA A 42 -3.67 12.12 1.64
CA ALA A 42 -2.39 12.54 2.20
C ALA A 42 -1.34 12.89 1.13
N GLY A 43 -1.67 12.78 -0.16
CA GLY A 43 -0.80 13.16 -1.27
C GLY A 43 0.14 12.06 -1.75
N LEU A 44 -0.16 10.79 -1.46
CA LEU A 44 0.61 9.67 -1.99
C LEU A 44 0.25 9.39 -3.45
N ASP A 45 1.25 9.45 -4.32
CA ASP A 45 1.08 9.22 -5.76
C ASP A 45 1.04 7.73 -6.15
N ARG A 46 1.61 6.85 -5.32
CA ARG A 46 1.70 5.41 -5.61
C ARG A 46 1.33 4.57 -4.39
N ILE A 47 0.19 3.88 -4.50
CA ILE A 47 -0.40 3.03 -3.46
C ILE A 47 -0.72 1.67 -4.05
N GLU A 48 -0.19 0.60 -3.47
CA GLU A 48 -0.59 -0.77 -3.78
C GLU A 48 -1.80 -1.15 -2.92
N ALA A 49 -3.00 -1.00 -3.51
CA ALA A 49 -4.26 -1.15 -2.79
C ALA A 49 -4.59 -2.60 -2.36
N GLY A 50 -3.93 -3.60 -2.93
CA GLY A 50 -4.18 -5.02 -2.67
C GLY A 50 -3.51 -5.94 -3.69
N SER A 51 -3.91 -7.22 -3.69
CA SER A 51 -3.37 -8.25 -4.58
C SER A 51 -4.48 -9.12 -5.16
N PHE A 52 -4.31 -9.54 -6.42
CA PHE A 52 -5.17 -10.54 -7.06
C PHE A 52 -4.47 -11.90 -7.01
N VAL A 53 -4.58 -12.59 -5.88
CA VAL A 53 -3.99 -13.91 -5.62
C VAL A 53 -5.07 -14.89 -5.18
N SER A 54 -4.71 -16.17 -5.07
CA SER A 54 -5.62 -17.16 -4.48
C SER A 54 -5.90 -16.81 -3.01
N PRO A 55 -7.17 -16.72 -2.58
CA PRO A 55 -7.54 -16.49 -1.18
C PRO A 55 -7.11 -17.65 -0.25
N SER A 56 -6.79 -18.82 -0.81
CA SER A 56 -6.21 -19.93 -0.04
C SER A 56 -4.73 -19.76 0.25
N ALA A 57 -4.00 -19.00 -0.58
CA ALA A 57 -2.56 -18.80 -0.43
C ALA A 57 -2.23 -17.61 0.49
N VAL A 58 -3.14 -16.63 0.56
CA VAL A 58 -3.01 -15.44 1.39
C VAL A 58 -4.39 -15.14 1.99
N PRO A 59 -4.62 -15.49 3.27
CA PRO A 59 -5.91 -15.28 3.93
C PRO A 59 -6.21 -13.79 4.22
#